data_AF-A0A844C2N3-F1
#
_entry.id   AF-A0A844C2N3-F1
#
_cell.length_a   1.000
_cell.length_b   1.000
_cell.length_c   1.000
_cell.angle_alpha   90.00
_cell.angle_beta   90.00
_cell.angle_gamma   90.00
#
_symmetry.space_group_name_H-M   'P 1'
#
loop_
_entity.id
_entity.type
_entity.pdbx_description
1 polymer ?
#
loop_
_entity_poly.entity_id
_entity_poly.type
_entity_poly.pdbx_seq_one_letter_code
_entity_poly.pdbx_strand_id
1 'polypeptide(L)'
;MKCYNIPILGLLIKFANAYVLDGRPEYTTRIAPNTLWLECIFKDVFYAALMSLAAMALTAIIGFNFSPSSVISDVFPDFIGFALGAYALTFLLPYSIPDHVFKENESLLKSLPFNFGYPLSLIVVVLLLNSIFKPSEPGLLFNFIFGTAMFYCFILVIEIIELVGNLGRSIVSHRMDDASAPSKDDNKRD
;
A
#
# COMPACT_ATOMS: atom_id res chain seq x y z
N MET A 1 25.54 -3.02 -5.44
CA MET A 1 24.70 -4.23 -5.56
C MET A 1 24.32 -4.44 -7.03
N LYS A 2 24.68 -5.58 -7.63
CA LYS A 2 24.41 -5.85 -9.06
C LYS A 2 22.93 -6.15 -9.38
N CYS A 3 22.08 -6.36 -8.36
CA CYS A 3 20.66 -6.70 -8.53
C CYS A 3 19.78 -5.55 -9.03
N TYR A 4 20.24 -4.29 -8.99
CA TYR A 4 19.46 -3.13 -9.45
C TYR A 4 19.60 -2.83 -10.95
N ASN A 5 20.40 -3.60 -11.69
CA ASN A 5 20.64 -3.34 -13.11
C ASN A 5 19.49 -3.81 -14.03
N ILE A 6 18.48 -4.48 -13.48
CA ILE A 6 17.26 -4.82 -14.22
C ILE A 6 16.27 -3.67 -14.02
N PRO A 7 15.87 -2.93 -15.08
CA PRO A 7 15.20 -1.64 -14.93
C PRO A 7 13.86 -1.72 -14.18
N ILE A 8 13.06 -2.78 -14.42
CA ILE A 8 11.76 -2.96 -13.77
C ILE A 8 11.93 -3.68 -12.43
N LEU A 9 12.58 -4.84 -12.45
CA LEU A 9 12.71 -5.69 -11.25
C LEU A 9 13.54 -5.02 -10.15
N GLY A 10 14.59 -4.30 -10.53
CA GLY A 10 15.43 -3.55 -9.59
C GLY A 10 14.65 -2.44 -8.89
N LEU A 11 13.74 -1.77 -9.61
CA LEU A 11 12.87 -0.74 -9.03
C LEU A 11 11.85 -1.35 -8.05
N LEU A 12 11.24 -2.48 -8.41
CA LEU A 12 10.31 -3.20 -7.52
C LEU A 12 10.99 -3.68 -6.24
N ILE A 13 12.18 -4.27 -6.36
CA ILE A 13 12.96 -4.69 -5.19
C ILE A 13 13.34 -3.48 -4.34
N LYS A 14 13.65 -2.34 -4.95
CA LYS A 14 13.95 -1.10 -4.22
C LYS A 14 12.73 -0.58 -3.46
N PHE A 15 11.54 -0.57 -4.07
CA PHE A 15 10.30 -0.18 -3.38
C PHE A 15 9.95 -1.15 -2.26
N ALA A 16 10.02 -2.46 -2.51
CA ALA A 16 9.78 -3.47 -1.50
C ALA A 16 10.78 -3.35 -0.33
N ASN A 17 12.07 -3.15 -0.61
CA ASN A 17 13.08 -2.96 0.42
C ASN A 17 12.85 -1.67 1.24
N ALA A 18 12.43 -0.59 0.59
CA ALA A 18 12.09 0.66 1.26
C ALA A 18 10.84 0.54 2.14
N TYR A 19 9.84 -0.19 1.67
CA TYR A 19 8.63 -0.52 2.41
C TYR A 19 8.95 -1.37 3.66
N VAL A 20 9.73 -2.44 3.50
CA VAL A 20 10.17 -3.32 4.62
C VAL A 20 11.01 -2.56 5.65
N LEU A 21 11.76 -1.54 5.22
CA LEU A 21 12.55 -0.69 6.12
C LEU A 21 11.78 0.53 6.63
N ASP A 22 10.48 0.66 6.34
CA ASP A 22 9.63 1.80 6.73
C ASP A 22 10.28 3.16 6.37
N GLY A 23 10.82 3.24 5.15
CA GLY A 23 11.41 4.47 4.60
C GLY A 23 12.74 4.92 5.22
N ARG A 24 13.38 4.11 6.08
CA ARG A 24 14.70 4.45 6.63
C ARG A 24 15.76 4.59 5.52
N PRO A 25 16.68 5.57 5.59
CA PRO A 25 17.56 5.95 4.47
C PRO A 25 18.48 4.83 3.97
N GLU A 26 18.72 3.79 4.77
CA GLU A 26 19.54 2.64 4.41
C GLU A 26 18.93 1.77 3.29
N TYR A 27 17.66 1.99 2.91
CA TYR A 27 16.99 1.21 1.87
C TYR A 27 17.70 1.23 0.49
N THR A 28 18.54 2.23 0.25
CA THR A 28 19.34 2.37 -0.98
C THR A 28 20.70 1.68 -0.89
N THR A 29 21.24 1.51 0.31
CA THR A 29 22.60 1.03 0.55
C THR A 29 22.63 -0.43 1.02
N ARG A 30 21.55 -0.91 1.66
CA ARG A 30 21.46 -2.23 2.27
C ARG A 30 20.08 -2.87 2.06
N ILE A 31 20.08 -4.19 1.86
CA ILE A 31 18.86 -5.01 1.86
C ILE A 31 18.43 -5.28 3.31
N ALA A 32 17.15 -5.13 3.59
CA ALA A 32 16.57 -5.37 4.90
C ALA A 32 16.83 -6.82 5.37
N PRO A 33 17.03 -7.06 6.68
CA PRO A 33 17.15 -8.40 7.21
C PRO A 33 15.91 -9.25 6.91
N ASN A 34 16.11 -10.55 6.68
CA ASN A 34 15.04 -11.47 6.29
C ASN A 34 13.87 -11.53 7.29
N THR A 35 14.12 -11.24 8.57
CA THR A 35 13.07 -11.18 9.60
C THR A 35 12.02 -10.12 9.27
N LEU A 36 12.45 -8.93 8.82
CA LEU A 36 11.51 -7.87 8.44
C LEU A 36 10.74 -8.22 7.17
N TRP A 37 11.39 -8.87 6.19
CA TRP A 37 10.68 -9.36 5.00
C TRP A 37 9.58 -10.37 5.36
N LEU A 38 9.88 -11.26 6.32
CA LEU A 38 8.94 -12.26 6.79
C LEU A 38 7.73 -11.61 7.48
N GLU A 39 7.99 -10.63 8.33
CA GLU A 39 6.96 -9.90 9.07
C GLU A 39 6.09 -9.02 8.18
N CYS A 40 6.68 -8.31 7.20
CA CYS A 40 5.97 -7.30 6.40
C CYS A 40 5.38 -7.82 5.09
N ILE A 41 5.93 -8.88 4.48
CA ILE A 41 5.48 -9.34 3.15
C ILE A 41 4.99 -10.78 3.20
N PHE A 42 5.80 -11.69 3.76
CA PHE A 42 5.43 -13.11 3.71
C PHE A 42 4.18 -13.44 4.52
N LYS A 43 3.95 -12.75 5.65
CA LYS A 43 2.74 -12.91 6.44
C LYS A 43 1.48 -12.63 5.61
N ASP A 44 1.46 -11.53 4.88
CA ASP A 44 0.29 -11.12 4.09
C ASP A 44 0.14 -11.95 2.82
N VAL A 45 1.26 -12.33 2.18
CA VAL A 45 1.25 -13.31 1.08
C VAL A 45 0.69 -14.65 1.55
N PHE A 46 1.04 -15.10 2.76
CA PHE A 46 0.52 -16.35 3.33
C PHE A 46 -0.99 -16.27 3.57
N TYR A 47 -1.49 -15.18 4.17
CA TYR A 47 -2.93 -14.98 4.34
C TYR A 47 -3.65 -14.89 2.99
N ALA A 48 -3.08 -14.19 2.02
CA ALA A 48 -3.63 -14.11 0.67
C ALA A 48 -3.71 -15.47 -0.02
N ALA A 49 -2.69 -16.31 0.14
CA ALA A 49 -2.67 -17.67 -0.38
C ALA A 49 -3.76 -18.54 0.26
N LEU A 50 -3.95 -18.41 1.58
CA LEU A 50 -5.01 -19.11 2.30
C LEU A 50 -6.40 -18.68 1.82
N MET A 51 -6.62 -17.37 1.64
CA MET A 51 -7.87 -16.82 1.11
C MET A 51 -8.13 -17.29 -0.33
N SER A 52 -7.09 -17.36 -1.17
CA SER A 52 -7.20 -17.90 -2.53
C SER A 52 -7.59 -19.37 -2.51
N LEU A 53 -6.98 -20.18 -1.64
CA LEU A 53 -7.31 -21.59 -1.50
C LEU A 53 -8.76 -21.78 -1.02
N ALA A 54 -9.19 -20.99 -0.05
CA ALA A 54 -10.56 -21.00 0.45
C ALA A 54 -11.57 -20.62 -0.66
N ALA A 55 -11.29 -19.59 -1.45
CA ALA A 55 -12.14 -19.19 -2.58
C ALA A 55 -12.27 -20.30 -3.63
N MET A 56 -11.16 -20.98 -3.96
CA MET A 56 -11.18 -22.12 -4.88
C MET A 56 -11.93 -23.32 -4.33
N ALA A 57 -11.81 -23.60 -3.02
CA ALA A 57 -12.57 -24.66 -2.37
C ALA A 57 -14.08 -24.35 -2.40
N LEU A 58 -14.47 -23.10 -2.15
CA LEU A 58 -15.86 -22.66 -2.29
C LEU A 58 -16.36 -22.86 -3.72
N THR A 59 -15.58 -22.48 -4.74
CA THR A 59 -15.93 -22.76 -6.14
C THR A 59 -16.21 -24.23 -6.39
N ALA A 60 -15.41 -25.13 -5.83
CA ALA A 60 -15.58 -26.57 -5.99
C ALA A 60 -16.83 -27.11 -5.26
N ILE A 61 -17.18 -26.56 -4.10
CA ILE A 61 -18.28 -27.06 -3.25
C ILE A 61 -19.63 -26.50 -3.68
N ILE A 62 -19.72 -25.18 -3.90
CA ILE A 62 -20.98 -24.47 -4.13
C ILE A 62 -21.17 -23.99 -5.57
N GLY A 63 -20.20 -24.25 -6.46
CA GLY A 63 -20.26 -23.81 -7.87
C GLY A 63 -20.09 -22.30 -8.05
N PHE A 64 -19.54 -21.60 -7.06
CA PHE A 64 -19.25 -20.17 -7.15
C PHE A 64 -18.21 -19.90 -8.24
N ASN A 65 -18.50 -19.06 -9.23
CA ASN A 65 -17.56 -18.78 -10.32
C ASN A 65 -16.48 -17.79 -9.88
N PHE A 66 -15.39 -18.30 -9.30
CA PHE A 66 -14.23 -17.51 -8.90
C PHE A 66 -13.29 -17.29 -10.09
N SER A 67 -13.37 -16.10 -10.68
CA SER A 67 -12.43 -15.65 -11.73
C SER A 67 -11.57 -14.49 -11.20
N PRO A 68 -10.42 -14.78 -10.56
CA PRO A 68 -9.55 -13.73 -10.03
C PRO A 68 -9.03 -12.80 -11.13
N SER A 69 -8.80 -13.33 -12.34
CA SER A 69 -8.36 -12.55 -13.50
C SER A 69 -9.36 -11.45 -13.88
N SER A 70 -10.66 -11.74 -13.84
CA SER A 70 -11.71 -10.76 -14.12
C SER A 70 -11.72 -9.67 -13.04
N VAL A 71 -11.71 -10.05 -11.77
CA VAL A 71 -11.72 -9.11 -10.65
C VAL A 71 -10.50 -8.17 -10.70
N ILE A 72 -9.31 -8.71 -10.99
CA ILE A 72 -8.10 -7.89 -11.15
C ILE A 72 -8.28 -6.87 -12.27
N SER A 73 -8.76 -7.30 -13.45
CA SER A 73 -8.96 -6.40 -14.59
C SER A 73 -10.00 -5.30 -14.31
N ASP A 74 -11.05 -5.63 -13.55
CA ASP A 74 -12.21 -4.75 -13.40
C ASP A 74 -12.04 -3.78 -12.22
N VAL A 75 -11.44 -4.21 -11.12
CA VAL A 75 -11.41 -3.45 -9.85
C VAL A 75 -10.10 -2.71 -9.63
N PHE A 76 -8.95 -3.29 -9.99
CA PHE A 76 -7.66 -2.71 -9.61
C PHE A 76 -7.27 -1.41 -10.34
N PRO A 77 -7.70 -1.15 -11.59
CA PRO A 77 -7.50 0.17 -12.19
C PRO A 77 -8.12 1.30 -11.36
N ASP A 78 -9.31 1.09 -10.81
CA ASP A 78 -9.99 2.08 -9.96
C ASP A 78 -9.22 2.31 -8.66
N PHE A 79 -8.67 1.24 -8.05
CA PHE A 79 -7.83 1.38 -6.86
C PHE A 79 -6.53 2.14 -7.12
N ILE A 80 -5.90 1.96 -8.28
CA ILE A 80 -4.74 2.77 -8.66
C ILE A 80 -5.15 4.25 -8.74
N GLY A 81 -6.27 4.55 -9.38
CA GLY A 81 -6.79 5.92 -9.47
C GLY A 81 -7.03 6.53 -8.08
N PHE A 82 -7.69 5.77 -7.19
CA PHE A 82 -7.92 6.16 -5.81
C PHE A 82 -6.61 6.41 -5.04
N ALA A 83 -5.67 5.46 -5.08
CA ALA A 83 -4.42 5.55 -4.34
C ALA A 83 -3.52 6.68 -4.87
N LEU A 84 -3.51 6.95 -6.17
CA LEU A 84 -2.85 8.13 -6.74
C LEU A 84 -3.50 9.43 -6.28
N GLY A 85 -4.84 9.49 -6.22
CA GLY A 85 -5.57 10.64 -5.69
C GLY A 85 -5.25 10.90 -4.22
N ALA A 86 -5.27 9.85 -3.39
CA ALA A 86 -4.90 9.93 -1.98
C ALA A 86 -3.44 10.34 -1.80
N TYR A 87 -2.52 9.78 -2.60
CA TYR A 87 -1.12 10.17 -2.59
C TYR A 87 -0.92 11.64 -3.00
N ALA A 88 -1.63 12.14 -4.00
CA ALA A 88 -1.57 13.55 -4.39
C ALA A 88 -2.00 14.49 -3.26
N LEU A 89 -3.02 14.12 -2.48
CA LEU A 89 -3.44 14.88 -1.30
C LEU A 89 -2.33 14.98 -0.25
N THR A 90 -1.46 13.97 -0.15
CA THR A 90 -0.33 14.01 0.79
C THR A 90 0.76 15.02 0.41
N PHE A 91 0.85 15.46 -0.84
CA PHE A 91 1.74 16.57 -1.22
C PHE A 91 1.18 17.95 -0.87
N LEU A 92 -0.13 18.06 -0.64
CA LEU A 92 -0.78 19.30 -0.20
C LEU A 92 -0.72 19.47 1.33
N LEU A 93 -0.40 18.39 2.05
CA LEU A 93 -0.30 18.37 3.50
C LEU A 93 0.70 19.38 4.10
N PRO A 94 1.95 19.52 3.59
CA PRO A 94 2.95 20.40 4.20
C PRO A 94 2.51 21.87 4.27
N TYR A 95 1.66 22.32 3.35
CA TYR A 95 1.12 23.69 3.35
C TYR A 95 -0.01 23.89 4.36
N SER A 96 -0.53 22.80 4.92
CA SER A 96 -1.77 22.76 5.71
C SER A 96 -1.56 22.33 7.15
N ILE A 97 -0.33 21.96 7.54
CA ILE A 97 0.02 21.38 8.83
C ILE A 97 1.01 22.30 9.56
N PRO A 98 0.77 22.65 10.83
CA PRO A 98 1.74 23.35 11.67
C PRO A 98 3.06 22.56 11.86
N ASP A 99 4.20 23.25 11.90
CA ASP A 99 5.54 22.64 12.00
C ASP A 99 5.72 21.63 13.15
N HIS A 100 4.98 21.78 14.26
CA HIS A 100 5.07 20.88 15.40
C HIS A 100 4.45 19.51 15.12
N VAL A 101 3.30 19.48 14.43
CA VAL A 101 2.62 18.24 14.00
C VAL A 101 3.45 17.52 12.93
N PHE A 102 4.10 18.30 12.05
CA PHE A 102 5.00 17.75 11.05
C PHE A 102 6.19 17.02 11.71
N LYS A 103 6.74 17.57 12.79
CA LYS A 103 7.81 16.93 13.57
C LYS A 103 7.34 15.68 14.31
N GLU A 104 6.12 15.70 14.87
CA GLU A 104 5.55 14.55 15.55
C GLU A 104 5.31 13.37 14.60
N ASN A 105 4.91 13.65 13.36
CA ASN A 105 4.62 12.64 12.34
C ASN A 105 5.74 12.50 11.28
N GLU A 106 6.94 12.99 11.56
CA GLU A 106 8.02 13.09 10.56
C GLU A 106 8.41 11.73 9.98
N SER A 107 8.45 10.69 10.81
CA SER A 107 8.75 9.32 10.36
C SER A 107 7.69 8.79 9.38
N LEU A 108 6.42 8.94 9.73
CA LEU A 108 5.27 8.51 8.92
C LEU A 108 5.23 9.27 7.59
N LEU A 109 5.44 10.59 7.62
CA LEU A 109 5.45 11.41 6.41
C LEU A 109 6.65 11.07 5.49
N LYS A 110 7.80 10.72 6.07
CA LYS A 110 8.98 10.25 5.31
C LYS A 110 8.79 8.86 4.73
N SER A 111 8.07 7.96 5.41
CA SER A 111 7.82 6.61 4.91
C SER A 111 6.68 6.55 3.88
N LEU A 112 5.85 7.59 3.83
CA LEU A 112 4.66 7.68 2.99
C LEU A 112 4.89 7.37 1.49
N PRO A 113 5.92 7.92 0.80
CA PRO A 113 6.18 7.57 -0.60
C PRO A 113 6.45 6.08 -0.82
N PHE A 114 7.00 5.38 0.18
CA PHE A 114 7.29 3.95 0.10
C PHE A 114 6.07 3.10 0.46
N ASN A 115 5.30 3.54 1.45
CA ASN A 115 4.05 2.90 1.86
C ASN A 115 2.95 2.99 0.80
N PHE A 116 2.98 4.01 -0.07
CA PHE A 116 2.17 4.03 -1.30
C PHE A 116 2.86 3.35 -2.48
N GLY A 117 4.15 3.59 -2.66
CA GLY A 117 4.90 3.17 -3.84
C GLY A 117 4.97 1.66 -3.99
N TYR A 118 5.19 0.91 -2.91
CA TYR A 118 5.25 -0.54 -2.95
C TYR A 118 3.91 -1.18 -3.38
N PRO A 119 2.79 -0.95 -2.65
CA PRO A 119 1.46 -1.42 -3.08
C PRO A 119 1.11 -1.09 -4.52
N LEU A 120 1.26 0.19 -4.91
CA LEU A 120 0.94 0.64 -6.26
C LEU A 120 1.77 -0.08 -7.32
N SER A 121 3.09 -0.20 -7.09
CA SER A 121 3.97 -0.89 -8.02
C SER A 121 3.60 -2.37 -8.18
N LEU A 122 3.18 -3.02 -7.09
CA LEU A 122 2.76 -4.41 -7.12
C LEU A 122 1.43 -4.58 -7.87
N ILE A 123 0.44 -3.72 -7.61
CA ILE A 123 -0.85 -3.75 -8.32
C ILE A 123 -0.63 -3.58 -9.83
N VAL A 124 0.25 -2.66 -10.24
CA VAL A 124 0.61 -2.47 -11.66
C VAL A 124 1.24 -3.72 -12.27
N VAL A 125 2.17 -4.37 -11.55
CA VAL A 125 2.79 -5.62 -12.00
C VAL A 125 1.76 -6.74 -12.12
N VAL A 126 0.88 -6.90 -11.13
CA VAL A 126 -0.19 -7.90 -11.15
C VAL A 126 -1.15 -7.66 -12.31
N LEU A 127 -1.53 -6.41 -12.58
CA LEU A 127 -2.34 -6.03 -13.74
C LEU A 127 -1.65 -6.33 -15.08
N LEU A 128 -0.36 -6.05 -15.18
CA LEU A 128 0.43 -6.34 -16.38
C LEU A 128 0.52 -7.84 -16.62
N LEU A 129 0.86 -8.61 -15.59
CA LEU A 129 0.91 -10.08 -15.68
C LEU A 129 -0.47 -10.65 -16.01
N ASN A 130 -1.53 -10.14 -15.37
CA ASN A 130 -2.89 -10.57 -15.67
C ASN A 130 -3.23 -10.32 -17.14
N SER A 131 -2.92 -9.13 -17.66
CA SER A 131 -3.17 -8.78 -19.08
C SER A 131 -2.41 -9.69 -20.05
N ILE A 132 -1.17 -10.05 -19.74
CA ILE A 132 -0.34 -10.93 -20.58
C ILE A 132 -0.89 -12.36 -20.58
N PHE A 133 -1.28 -12.86 -19.41
CA PHE A 133 -1.62 -14.27 -19.26
C PHE A 133 -3.12 -14.58 -19.32
N LYS A 134 -4.02 -13.58 -19.26
CA LYS A 134 -5.47 -13.75 -19.39
C LYS A 134 -5.93 -14.55 -20.62
N PRO A 135 -5.26 -14.49 -21.79
CA PRO A 135 -5.62 -15.33 -22.94
C PRO A 135 -5.28 -16.81 -22.79
N SER A 136 -4.40 -17.16 -21.85
CA SER A 136 -4.05 -18.56 -21.57
C SER A 136 -5.16 -19.17 -20.72
N GLU A 137 -5.73 -20.29 -21.16
CA GLU A 137 -6.84 -20.94 -20.43
C GLU A 137 -6.50 -21.18 -18.95
N PRO A 138 -7.45 -20.91 -18.01
CA PRO A 138 -7.15 -20.87 -16.59
C PRO A 138 -7.00 -22.28 -16.01
N GLY A 139 -5.77 -22.79 -15.99
CA GLY A 139 -5.42 -23.94 -15.16
C GLY A 139 -5.65 -23.67 -13.67
N LEU A 140 -5.82 -24.72 -12.87
CA LEU A 140 -6.02 -24.61 -11.41
C LEU A 140 -4.89 -23.80 -10.75
N LEU A 141 -3.64 -24.09 -11.13
CA LEU A 141 -2.46 -23.36 -10.64
C LEU A 141 -2.52 -21.86 -11.00
N PHE A 142 -3.01 -21.54 -12.20
CA PHE A 142 -3.14 -20.17 -12.65
C PHE A 142 -4.15 -19.39 -11.80
N ASN A 143 -5.32 -19.98 -11.56
CA ASN A 143 -6.34 -19.41 -10.67
C ASN A 143 -5.81 -19.25 -9.24
N PHE A 144 -5.00 -20.18 -8.74
CA PHE A 144 -4.39 -20.06 -7.43
C PHE A 144 -3.38 -18.91 -7.35
N ILE A 145 -2.48 -18.80 -8.33
CA ILE A 145 -1.46 -17.73 -8.36
C ILE A 145 -2.13 -16.36 -8.47
N PHE A 146 -3.06 -16.19 -9.43
CA PHE A 146 -3.77 -14.91 -9.61
C PHE A 146 -4.74 -14.61 -8.48
N GLY A 147 -5.38 -15.63 -7.89
CA GLY A 147 -6.20 -15.46 -6.70
C GLY A 147 -5.37 -15.00 -5.50
N THR A 148 -4.19 -15.57 -5.30
CA THR A 148 -3.24 -15.14 -4.26
C THR A 148 -2.79 -13.71 -4.50
N ALA A 149 -2.38 -13.37 -5.73
CA ALA A 149 -1.99 -12.00 -6.08
C ALA A 149 -3.14 -11.01 -5.89
N MET A 150 -4.36 -11.38 -6.26
CA MET A 150 -5.57 -10.58 -6.06
C MET A 150 -5.80 -10.29 -4.57
N PHE A 151 -5.87 -11.32 -3.73
CA PHE A 151 -6.09 -11.13 -2.29
C PHE A 151 -4.94 -10.35 -1.63
N TYR A 152 -3.71 -10.55 -2.09
CA TYR A 152 -2.58 -9.79 -1.57
C TYR A 152 -2.68 -8.30 -1.91
N CYS A 153 -3.02 -7.96 -3.15
CA CYS A 153 -3.30 -6.57 -3.53
C CYS A 153 -4.46 -5.96 -2.72
N PHE A 154 -5.51 -6.71 -2.39
CA PHE A 154 -6.57 -6.22 -1.51
C PHE A 154 -6.07 -5.89 -0.11
N ILE A 155 -5.19 -6.72 0.47
CA ILE A 155 -4.55 -6.43 1.76
C ILE A 155 -3.78 -5.10 1.68
N LEU A 156 -2.96 -4.93 0.65
CA LEU A 156 -2.19 -3.70 0.45
C LEU A 156 -3.07 -2.46 0.23
N VAL A 157 -4.23 -2.61 -0.42
CA VAL A 157 -5.22 -1.52 -0.55
C VAL A 157 -5.80 -1.14 0.81
N ILE A 158 -6.09 -2.12 1.67
CA ILE A 158 -6.56 -1.87 3.04
C ILE A 158 -5.51 -1.10 3.84
N GLU A 159 -4.23 -1.46 3.72
CA GLU A 159 -3.13 -0.72 4.34
C GLU A 159 -3.05 0.73 3.88
N ILE A 160 -3.22 0.99 2.57
CA ILE A 160 -3.27 2.35 2.05
C ILE A 160 -4.46 3.12 2.66
N ILE A 161 -5.64 2.51 2.73
CA ILE A 161 -6.83 3.13 3.31
C ILE A 161 -6.61 3.45 4.79
N GLU A 162 -6.01 2.54 5.55
CA GLU A 162 -5.66 2.75 6.95
C GLU A 162 -4.67 3.90 7.11
N LEU A 163 -3.61 3.93 6.30
CA LEU A 163 -2.61 5.00 6.30
C LEU A 163 -3.25 6.36 6.05
N VAL A 164 -4.07 6.47 5.00
CA VAL A 164 -4.81 7.70 4.66
C VAL A 164 -5.76 8.10 5.78
N GLY A 165 -6.49 7.14 6.34
CA GLY A 165 -7.44 7.39 7.43
C GLY A 165 -6.75 7.87 8.72
N ASN A 166 -5.59 7.31 9.05
CA ASN A 166 -4.79 7.72 10.21
C ASN A 166 -4.21 9.12 10.01
N LEU A 167 -3.68 9.39 8.81
CA LEU A 167 -3.17 10.71 8.45
C LEU A 167 -4.28 11.78 8.49
N GLY A 168 -5.44 11.48 7.91
CA GLY A 168 -6.60 12.37 7.92
C GLY A 168 -7.09 12.67 9.34
N ARG A 169 -7.15 11.65 10.21
CA ARG A 169 -7.53 11.82 11.62
C ARG A 169 -6.56 12.73 12.38
N SER A 170 -5.25 12.52 12.22
CA SER A 170 -4.23 13.36 12.86
C SER A 170 -4.39 14.83 12.45
N ILE A 171 -4.61 15.12 11.17
CA ILE A 171 -4.78 16.51 10.70
C ILE A 171 -6.04 17.14 11.28
N VAL A 172 -7.15 16.41 11.28
CA VAL A 172 -8.43 16.94 11.75
C VAL A 172 -8.39 17.20 13.26
N SER A 173 -7.83 16.27 14.04
CA SER A 173 -7.73 16.46 15.50
C SER A 173 -6.92 17.71 15.84
N HIS A 174 -5.79 17.93 15.18
CA HIS A 174 -4.98 19.13 15.43
C HIS A 174 -5.71 20.44 15.07
N ARG A 175 -6.49 20.46 13.98
CA ARG A 175 -7.29 21.65 13.62
C ARG A 175 -8.36 21.95 14.66
N MET A 176 -8.93 20.92 15.29
CA MET A 176 -9.93 21.11 16.35
C MET A 176 -9.28 21.63 17.64
N ASP A 177 -8.09 21.13 17.98
CA ASP A 177 -7.31 21.60 19.14
C ASP A 177 -6.94 23.09 18.98
N ASP A 178 -6.43 23.47 17.81
CA ASP A 178 -6.09 24.87 17.49
C ASP A 178 -7.31 25.80 17.54
N ALA A 179 -8.48 25.32 17.08
CA ALA A 179 -9.73 26.09 17.13
C ALA A 179 -10.28 26.27 18.56
N SER A 180 -9.90 25.38 19.49
CA SER A 180 -10.35 25.42 20.89
C SER A 180 -9.41 26.20 21.82
N ALA A 181 -8.21 26.54 21.36
CA ALA A 181 -7.24 27.29 22.15
C ALA A 181 -7.75 28.72 22.43
N PRO A 182 -7.76 29.19 23.69
CA PRO A 182 -8.22 30.53 24.03
C PRO A 182 -7.36 31.58 23.30
N SER A 183 -8.02 32.57 22.70
CA SER A 183 -7.35 33.63 21.96
C SER A 183 -6.38 34.35 22.90
N LYS A 184 -5.08 34.33 22.58
CA LYS A 184 -4.05 35.02 23.38
C LYS A 184 -4.21 36.55 23.36
N ASP A 185 -5.11 37.09 22.54
CA ASP A 185 -5.36 38.52 22.42
C ASP A 185 -6.27 39.11 23.51
N ASP A 186 -6.99 38.28 24.27
CA ASP A 186 -7.80 38.78 25.39
C ASP A 186 -6.96 39.16 26.62
N ASN A 187 -5.68 38.78 26.68
CA ASN A 187 -4.82 39.01 27.86
C ASN A 187 -3.88 40.22 27.73
N LYS A 188 -4.12 41.12 26.76
CA LYS A 188 -3.35 42.38 26.56
C LYS A 188 -4.20 43.65 26.73
N ARG A 189 -5.43 43.52 27.19
CA ARG A 189 -6.31 44.66 27.50
C ARG A 189 -6.48 44.81 29.02
N ASP A 190 -5.38 44.99 29.74
CA ASP A 190 -5.35 45.53 31.11
C ASP A 190 -4.07 46.33 31.32
#